data_AF-A0A7L5DZ69-F1
#
_entry.id   AF-A0A7L5DZ69-F1
#
_cell.length_a   1.000
_cell.length_b   1.000
_cell.length_c   1.000
_cell.angle_alpha   90.00
_cell.angle_beta   90.00
_cell.angle_gamma   90.00
#
_symmetry.space_group_name_H-M   'P 1'
#
loop_
_entity.id
_entity.type
_entity.pdbx_description
1 polymer ?
#
loop_
_entity_poly.entity_id
_entity_poly.type
_entity_poly.pdbx_seq_one_letter_code
_entity_poly.pdbx_strand_id
1 'polypeptide(L)'
;MTAATASAAFQGWSVSPGIPGQFAPEWGGQFTPERLTSLRQNTWSFSAEYPVYVRNMALKYGNDGLRRIHEVGVHITKEVYEQLLATITNLAVPHTICFGNFYWDPLTLDGIYRSMEKGGWPEIPKTIFGASNQLAELITHVNQFAPFSVEKYLKINPAEEWGAKKIVSLCIFAQNWGAGLPLKDVINPDSWPIQNSEDIDTRIDDVHTKVMFGIPKLLRPVFQIYDHLNDTKTASVLGFIESGSTDTSVRTLIELGVPRETAIALTIQENAINFLNGDGVVIPQSLERFINAARNNPALNEWHKFLIEEI
;
A
#
# COMPACT_ATOMS: atom_id res chain seq x y z
N MET A 1 -40.71 -25.43 8.91
CA MET A 1 -39.61 -26.34 8.51
C MET A 1 -38.61 -25.49 7.73
N THR A 2 -37.67 -24.87 8.46
CA THR A 2 -36.20 -25.11 8.39
C THR A 2 -35.60 -24.48 7.12
N ALA A 3 -35.13 -23.24 7.13
CA ALA A 3 -33.88 -22.72 7.74
C ALA A 3 -32.60 -23.34 7.16
N ALA A 4 -31.67 -22.46 6.78
CA ALA A 4 -30.26 -22.66 6.44
C ALA A 4 -29.88 -22.85 4.94
N THR A 5 -29.76 -21.72 4.23
CA THR A 5 -28.75 -21.55 3.16
C THR A 5 -28.46 -20.06 2.93
N ALA A 6 -27.81 -19.42 3.91
CA ALA A 6 -27.21 -18.10 3.75
C ALA A 6 -26.05 -17.95 4.75
N SER A 7 -24.90 -18.57 4.43
CA SER A 7 -23.60 -18.25 5.06
C SER A 7 -22.48 -19.02 4.35
N ALA A 8 -22.06 -18.56 3.17
CA ALA A 8 -20.79 -18.97 2.54
C ALA A 8 -20.42 -17.99 1.42
N ALA A 9 -20.14 -16.74 1.75
CA ALA A 9 -19.60 -15.77 0.80
C ALA A 9 -18.74 -14.73 1.55
N PHE A 10 -17.67 -15.18 2.21
CA PHE A 10 -16.65 -14.29 2.76
C PHE A 10 -15.28 -14.99 2.90
N GLN A 11 -14.85 -15.72 1.87
CA GLN A 11 -13.44 -16.09 1.69
C GLN A 11 -13.11 -16.16 0.19
N GLY A 12 -13.25 -15.03 -0.49
CA GLY A 12 -12.78 -14.86 -1.86
C GLY A 12 -11.41 -14.18 -1.85
N TRP A 13 -10.33 -14.93 -1.70
CA TRP A 13 -9.01 -14.45 -2.12
C TRP A 13 -8.78 -14.98 -3.54
N SER A 14 -8.95 -14.09 -4.52
CA SER A 14 -8.49 -14.31 -5.88
C SER A 14 -6.96 -14.41 -5.83
N VAL A 15 -6.43 -15.57 -6.18
CA VAL A 15 -5.01 -15.74 -6.48
C VAL A 15 -4.69 -14.82 -7.66
N SER A 16 -3.96 -13.73 -7.42
CA SER A 16 -3.48 -12.91 -8.54
C SER A 16 -2.57 -13.78 -9.44
N PRO A 17 -2.77 -13.75 -10.77
CA PRO A 17 -1.97 -14.51 -11.71
C PRO A 17 -0.61 -13.84 -11.85
N GLY A 18 0.34 -14.19 -10.98
CA GLY A 18 1.66 -13.56 -10.96
C GLY A 18 2.82 -14.47 -10.57
N ILE A 19 2.57 -15.73 -10.21
CA ILE A 19 3.64 -16.73 -10.11
C ILE A 19 3.24 -17.90 -11.03
N PRO A 20 3.53 -17.83 -12.33
CA PRO A 20 3.44 -19.00 -13.19
C PRO A 20 4.34 -20.08 -12.59
N GLY A 21 3.76 -21.25 -12.34
CA GLY A 21 4.48 -22.40 -11.85
C GLY A 21 5.65 -22.73 -12.77
N GLN A 22 6.86 -22.61 -12.21
CA GLN A 22 8.06 -23.38 -12.49
C GLN A 22 9.19 -22.69 -11.73
N PHE A 23 9.36 -23.06 -10.47
CA PHE A 23 10.66 -22.87 -9.82
C PHE A 23 11.63 -23.81 -10.55
N ALA A 24 12.52 -23.26 -11.38
CA ALA A 24 13.43 -24.04 -12.20
C ALA A 24 14.32 -24.94 -11.31
N PRO A 25 14.41 -26.26 -11.57
CA PRO A 25 15.09 -27.23 -10.69
C PRO A 25 16.61 -27.01 -10.58
N GLU A 26 17.20 -26.22 -11.45
CA GLU A 26 18.64 -25.95 -11.53
C GLU A 26 19.14 -24.88 -10.54
N TRP A 27 18.25 -24.25 -9.77
CA TRP A 27 18.62 -23.21 -8.78
C TRP A 27 18.45 -23.67 -7.34
N GLY A 28 18.77 -24.94 -7.07
CA GLY A 28 19.01 -25.49 -5.73
C GLY A 28 20.21 -24.84 -5.03
N GLY A 29 20.20 -23.51 -4.90
CA GLY A 29 21.08 -22.82 -3.98
C GLY A 29 20.80 -23.38 -2.59
N GLN A 30 21.83 -23.92 -1.95
CA GLN A 30 21.71 -24.48 -0.61
C GLN A 30 21.13 -23.40 0.33
N PHE A 31 19.87 -23.57 0.73
CA PHE A 31 19.28 -22.80 1.80
C PHE A 31 20.01 -23.19 3.08
N THR A 32 20.99 -22.38 3.50
CA THR A 32 21.65 -22.59 4.78
C THR A 32 20.77 -22.01 5.90
N PRO A 33 20.87 -22.54 7.13
CA PRO A 33 20.19 -21.96 8.28
C PRO A 33 20.43 -20.46 8.42
N GLU A 34 21.66 -20.00 8.21
CA GLU A 34 22.04 -18.60 8.34
C GLU A 34 21.29 -17.73 7.34
N ARG A 35 21.13 -18.19 6.08
CA ARG A 35 20.36 -17.45 5.07
C ARG A 35 18.87 -17.35 5.40
N LEU A 36 18.30 -18.35 6.08
CA LEU A 36 16.89 -18.37 6.42
C LEU A 36 16.55 -17.76 7.78
N THR A 37 17.53 -17.66 8.69
CA THR A 37 17.33 -17.14 10.06
C THR A 37 17.95 -15.75 10.30
N SER A 38 18.85 -15.27 9.43
CA SER A 38 19.43 -13.92 9.57
C SER A 38 18.57 -12.82 8.94
N LEU A 39 18.65 -11.63 9.54
CA LEU A 39 18.16 -10.38 8.95
C LEU A 39 18.87 -10.14 7.61
N ARG A 40 18.11 -9.72 6.61
CA ARG A 40 18.59 -9.57 5.23
C ARG A 40 19.71 -8.53 5.15
N GLN A 41 20.88 -8.92 4.65
CA GLN A 41 21.98 -8.00 4.32
C GLN A 41 22.01 -7.68 2.82
N ASN A 42 21.54 -6.48 2.48
CA ASN A 42 21.87 -5.58 1.34
C ASN A 42 22.24 -6.09 -0.07
N THR A 43 21.97 -7.33 -0.47
CA THR A 43 22.32 -7.78 -1.83
C THR A 43 21.09 -8.08 -2.69
N TRP A 44 21.03 -7.42 -3.85
CA TRP A 44 20.03 -7.63 -4.90
C TRP A 44 20.32 -8.94 -5.63
N SER A 45 19.34 -9.85 -5.61
CA SER A 45 19.26 -10.98 -6.54
C SER A 45 17.82 -11.51 -6.54
N PHE A 46 17.40 -12.12 -7.65
CA PHE A 46 16.12 -12.84 -7.76
C PHE A 46 15.97 -13.91 -6.65
N SER A 47 17.10 -14.41 -6.13
CA SER A 47 17.16 -15.34 -4.99
C SER A 47 16.65 -14.75 -3.66
N ALA A 48 16.41 -13.44 -3.58
CA ALA A 48 16.07 -12.76 -2.34
C ALA A 48 14.56 -12.70 -2.02
N GLU A 49 13.69 -13.11 -2.94
CA GLU A 49 12.24 -13.27 -2.67
C GLU A 49 11.92 -14.64 -2.05
N TYR A 50 12.79 -15.63 -2.25
CA TYR A 50 12.60 -16.99 -1.72
C TYR A 50 12.61 -17.06 -0.20
N PRO A 51 13.54 -16.42 0.53
CA PRO A 51 13.51 -16.41 1.99
C PRO A 51 12.21 -15.82 2.53
N VAL A 52 11.71 -14.74 1.92
CA VAL A 52 10.44 -14.10 2.30
C VAL A 52 9.29 -15.10 2.16
N TYR A 53 9.19 -15.79 1.03
CA TYR A 53 8.17 -16.82 0.81
C TYR A 53 8.28 -17.94 1.84
N VAL A 54 9.47 -18.52 2.01
CA VAL A 54 9.74 -19.64 2.92
C VAL A 54 9.42 -19.28 4.37
N ARG A 55 9.85 -18.09 4.84
CA ARG A 55 9.57 -17.57 6.19
C ARG A 55 8.08 -17.37 6.41
N ASN A 56 7.38 -16.80 5.43
CA ASN A 56 5.94 -16.61 5.50
C ASN A 56 5.16 -17.93 5.46
N MET A 57 5.62 -18.93 4.69
CA MET A 57 5.06 -20.29 4.71
C MET A 57 5.23 -20.95 6.07
N ALA A 58 6.41 -20.81 6.69
CA ALA A 58 6.66 -21.29 8.04
C ALA A 58 5.76 -20.61 9.07
N LEU A 59 5.61 -19.29 8.99
CA LEU A 59 4.74 -18.53 9.89
C LEU A 59 3.27 -18.95 9.76
N LYS A 60 2.79 -19.11 8.52
CA LYS A 60 1.38 -19.38 8.23
C LYS A 60 0.97 -20.82 8.52
N TYR A 61 1.82 -21.78 8.17
CA TYR A 61 1.47 -23.21 8.18
C TYR A 61 2.17 -24.02 9.27
N GLY A 62 3.10 -23.43 10.03
CA GLY A 62 3.82 -24.12 11.09
C GLY A 62 4.44 -25.42 10.57
N ASN A 63 4.20 -26.55 11.24
CA ASN A 63 4.74 -27.85 10.84
C ASN A 63 4.36 -28.30 9.42
N ASP A 64 3.21 -27.86 8.88
CA ASP A 64 2.79 -28.18 7.51
C ASP A 64 3.54 -27.38 6.44
N GLY A 65 4.23 -26.30 6.82
CA GLY A 65 4.83 -25.39 5.84
C GLY A 65 5.96 -26.02 5.03
N LEU A 66 6.73 -26.97 5.60
CA LEU A 66 7.78 -27.67 4.86
C LEU A 66 7.22 -28.42 3.66
N ARG A 67 6.10 -29.15 3.85
CA ARG A 67 5.41 -29.86 2.79
C ARG A 67 4.94 -28.90 1.69
N ARG A 68 4.35 -27.75 2.07
CA ARG A 68 3.89 -26.72 1.13
C ARG A 68 5.03 -26.09 0.33
N ILE A 69 6.17 -25.88 0.96
CA ILE A 69 7.38 -25.35 0.31
C ILE A 69 7.91 -26.36 -0.71
N HIS A 70 7.91 -27.65 -0.38
CA HIS A 70 8.29 -28.73 -1.31
C HIS A 70 7.31 -28.89 -2.47
N GLU A 71 6.00 -28.74 -2.24
CA GLU A 71 4.94 -28.80 -3.27
C GLU A 71 5.17 -27.78 -4.40
N VAL A 72 5.82 -26.64 -4.11
CA VAL A 72 6.18 -25.63 -5.11
C VAL A 72 7.61 -25.81 -5.65
N GLY A 73 8.32 -26.88 -5.31
CA GLY A 73 9.65 -27.18 -5.85
C GLY A 73 10.82 -26.52 -5.11
N VAL A 74 10.58 -25.87 -3.97
CA VAL A 74 11.64 -25.34 -3.11
C VAL A 74 12.07 -26.43 -2.14
N HIS A 75 13.32 -26.89 -2.23
CA HIS A 75 13.82 -28.02 -1.45
C HIS A 75 14.68 -27.52 -0.26
N ILE A 76 14.22 -27.79 0.96
CA ILE A 76 14.88 -27.43 2.22
C ILE A 76 14.87 -28.67 3.12
N THR A 77 15.95 -28.91 3.87
CA THR A 77 16.00 -30.05 4.81
C THR A 77 15.12 -29.79 6.03
N LYS A 78 14.71 -30.87 6.69
CA LYS A 78 13.87 -30.78 7.89
C LYS A 78 14.58 -30.02 9.01
N GLU A 79 15.87 -30.25 9.20
CA GLU A 79 16.68 -29.63 10.25
C GLU A 79 16.77 -28.11 10.07
N VAL A 80 16.97 -27.65 8.83
CA VAL A 80 16.99 -26.22 8.49
C VAL A 80 15.61 -25.60 8.73
N TYR A 81 14.55 -26.32 8.35
CA TYR A 81 13.18 -25.86 8.53
C TYR A 81 12.77 -25.75 10.00
N GLU A 82 13.17 -26.71 10.84
CA GLU A 82 12.91 -26.67 12.29
C GLU A 82 13.57 -25.47 12.97
N GLN A 83 14.81 -25.13 12.57
CA GLN A 83 15.51 -23.93 13.07
C GLN A 83 14.79 -22.64 12.63
N LEU A 84 14.34 -22.59 11.37
CA LEU A 84 13.53 -21.48 10.86
C LEU A 84 12.23 -21.35 11.64
N LEU A 85 11.51 -22.45 11.84
CA LEU A 85 10.21 -22.45 12.53
C LEU A 85 10.37 -21.99 13.99
N ALA A 86 11.42 -22.43 14.68
CA ALA A 86 11.75 -21.96 16.03
C ALA A 86 12.03 -20.45 16.08
N THR A 87 12.64 -19.89 15.03
CA THR A 87 12.85 -18.44 14.91
C THR A 87 11.55 -17.70 14.67
N ILE A 88 10.77 -18.15 13.68
CA ILE A 88 9.56 -17.49 13.20
C ILE A 88 8.39 -17.57 14.20
N THR A 89 8.37 -18.57 15.07
CA THR A 89 7.35 -18.68 16.13
C THR A 89 7.60 -17.76 17.33
N ASN A 90 8.82 -17.23 17.47
CA ASN A 90 9.23 -16.39 18.60
C ASN A 90 9.38 -14.90 18.23
N LEU A 91 8.69 -14.44 17.19
CA LEU A 91 8.68 -13.03 16.80
C LEU A 91 7.91 -12.20 17.84
N ALA A 92 8.38 -10.99 18.11
CA ALA A 92 7.69 -10.01 18.95
C ALA A 92 6.60 -9.27 18.18
N VAL A 93 6.80 -9.05 16.87
CA VAL A 93 5.74 -8.46 16.03
C VAL A 93 4.51 -9.37 16.00
N PRO A 94 3.29 -8.84 16.20
CA PRO A 94 2.06 -9.62 16.10
C PRO A 94 1.92 -10.32 14.76
N HIS A 95 1.60 -11.61 14.79
CA HIS A 95 1.41 -12.41 13.57
C HIS A 95 0.32 -11.84 12.64
N THR A 96 -0.70 -11.17 13.20
CA THR A 96 -1.75 -10.49 12.42
C THR A 96 -1.18 -9.40 11.50
N ILE A 97 -0.17 -8.66 11.94
CA ILE A 97 0.53 -7.68 11.12
C ILE A 97 1.33 -8.38 10.02
N CYS A 98 2.04 -9.46 10.33
CA CYS A 98 2.75 -10.23 9.32
C CYS A 98 1.81 -10.81 8.26
N PHE A 99 0.68 -11.40 8.65
CA PHE A 99 -0.31 -11.94 7.73
C PHE A 99 -0.96 -10.87 6.86
N GLY A 100 -1.20 -9.67 7.40
CA GLY A 100 -1.67 -8.52 6.65
C GLY A 100 -0.65 -7.97 5.63
N ASN A 101 0.64 -8.30 5.80
CA ASN A 101 1.73 -7.84 4.94
C ASN A 101 2.55 -9.01 4.41
N PHE A 102 1.90 -9.99 3.80
CA PHE A 102 2.54 -11.24 3.35
C PHE A 102 3.72 -11.07 2.37
N TYR A 103 3.81 -9.93 1.68
CA TYR A 103 4.93 -9.61 0.79
C TYR A 103 6.16 -9.03 1.52
N TRP A 104 6.03 -8.78 2.82
CA TRP A 104 7.11 -8.39 3.70
C TRP A 104 7.73 -9.62 4.38
N ASP A 105 9.01 -9.50 4.68
CA ASP A 105 9.74 -10.51 5.43
C ASP A 105 9.37 -10.42 6.92
N PRO A 106 8.88 -11.51 7.56
CA PRO A 106 8.54 -11.51 8.98
C PRO A 106 9.70 -11.09 9.88
N LEU A 107 10.95 -11.43 9.52
CA LEU A 107 12.12 -11.03 10.32
C LEU A 107 12.41 -9.54 10.19
N THR A 108 12.21 -8.96 9.00
CA THR A 108 12.33 -7.51 8.81
C THR A 108 11.24 -6.77 9.59
N LEU A 109 10.01 -7.27 9.57
CA LEU A 109 8.91 -6.70 10.35
C LEU A 109 9.19 -6.78 11.86
N ASP A 110 9.74 -7.88 12.35
CA ASP A 110 10.16 -8.02 13.74
C ASP A 110 11.26 -7.03 14.12
N GLY A 111 12.24 -6.84 13.22
CA GLY A 111 13.29 -5.84 13.39
C GLY A 111 12.74 -4.41 13.49
N ILE A 112 11.79 -4.05 12.62
CA ILE A 112 11.08 -2.77 12.65
C ILE A 112 10.30 -2.62 13.95
N TYR A 113 9.53 -3.63 14.34
CA TYR A 113 8.72 -3.64 15.56
C TYR A 113 9.56 -3.38 16.81
N ARG A 114 10.63 -4.17 17.00
CA ARG A 114 11.54 -4.02 18.15
C ARG A 114 12.29 -2.70 18.14
N SER A 115 12.60 -2.18 16.96
CA SER A 115 13.21 -0.86 16.83
C SER A 115 12.24 0.23 17.28
N MET A 116 10.97 0.15 16.85
CA MET A 116 9.95 1.13 17.20
C MET A 116 9.58 1.10 18.68
N GLU A 117 9.53 -0.08 19.29
CA GLU A 117 9.35 -0.26 20.74
C GLU A 117 10.46 0.41 21.57
N LYS A 118 11.70 0.45 21.05
CA LYS A 118 12.84 1.14 21.67
C LYS A 118 12.84 2.65 21.47
N GLY A 119 11.97 3.18 20.61
CA GLY A 119 11.93 4.59 20.22
C GLY A 119 12.94 4.97 19.13
N GLY A 120 12.99 6.26 18.78
CA GLY A 120 13.91 6.78 17.75
C GLY A 120 13.41 6.71 16.31
N TRP A 121 12.13 6.36 16.11
CA TRP A 121 11.48 6.43 14.80
C TRP A 121 11.01 7.87 14.51
N PRO A 122 11.00 8.28 13.22
CA PRO A 122 10.35 9.53 12.80
C PRO A 122 8.87 9.54 13.18
N GLU A 123 8.30 10.73 13.27
CA GLU A 123 6.88 10.89 13.58
C GLU A 123 6.00 10.29 12.47
N ILE A 124 5.02 9.48 12.86
CA ILE A 124 4.00 8.95 11.94
C ILE A 124 2.95 10.03 11.69
N PRO A 125 2.70 10.43 10.42
CA PRO A 125 1.72 11.46 10.13
C PRO A 125 0.31 10.98 10.51
N LYS A 126 -0.41 11.82 11.25
CA LYS A 126 -1.81 11.56 11.66
C LYS A 126 -2.84 12.15 10.69
N THR A 127 -2.39 13.01 9.80
CA THR A 127 -3.18 13.69 8.77
C THR A 127 -2.36 13.73 7.48
N ILE A 128 -3.01 13.81 6.33
CA ILE A 128 -2.32 13.96 5.05
C ILE A 128 -1.80 15.40 4.84
N PHE A 129 -2.43 16.39 5.46
CA PHE A 129 -2.07 17.80 5.30
C PHE A 129 -0.76 18.09 6.02
N GLY A 130 0.29 18.43 5.24
CA GLY A 130 1.64 18.66 5.77
C GLY A 130 2.47 17.39 5.98
N ALA A 131 1.98 16.23 5.54
CA ALA A 131 2.64 14.94 5.75
C ALA A 131 3.90 14.72 4.90
N SER A 132 4.19 15.55 3.89
CA SER A 132 5.23 15.27 2.90
C SER A 132 6.61 15.00 3.53
N ASN A 133 7.02 15.82 4.50
CA ASN A 133 8.33 15.67 5.15
C ASN A 133 8.36 14.44 6.07
N GLN A 134 7.30 14.22 6.86
CA GLN A 134 7.16 13.06 7.73
C GLN A 134 7.20 11.75 6.92
N LEU A 135 6.48 11.69 5.79
CA LEU A 135 6.52 10.55 4.87
C LEU A 135 7.93 10.32 4.30
N ALA A 136 8.63 11.38 3.89
CA ALA A 136 9.97 11.26 3.34
C ALA A 136 10.99 10.76 4.37
N GLU A 137 10.92 11.27 5.61
CA GLU A 137 11.74 10.81 6.73
C GLU A 137 11.45 9.33 7.06
N LEU A 138 10.18 8.93 7.07
CA LEU A 138 9.79 7.53 7.29
C LEU A 138 10.33 6.60 6.21
N ILE A 139 10.18 6.95 4.93
CA ILE A 139 10.71 6.13 3.82
C ILE A 139 12.23 6.00 3.94
N THR A 140 12.91 7.10 4.27
CA THR A 140 14.37 7.11 4.48
C THR A 140 14.78 6.23 5.65
N HIS A 141 14.01 6.25 6.75
CA HIS A 141 14.25 5.40 7.91
C HIS A 141 13.97 3.92 7.62
N VAL A 142 12.87 3.62 6.93
CA VAL A 142 12.53 2.26 6.45
C VAL A 142 13.63 1.68 5.58
N ASN A 143 14.30 2.50 4.77
CA ASN A 143 15.43 2.05 3.94
C ASN A 143 16.59 1.46 4.76
N GLN A 144 16.76 1.85 6.03
CA GLN A 144 17.79 1.29 6.91
C GLN A 144 17.48 -0.17 7.32
N PHE A 145 16.20 -0.53 7.35
CA PHE A 145 15.73 -1.88 7.72
C PHE A 145 15.37 -2.75 6.52
N ALA A 146 14.86 -2.13 5.45
CA ALA A 146 14.24 -2.79 4.32
C ALA A 146 14.57 -2.12 2.97
N PRO A 147 15.87 -1.96 2.62
CA PRO A 147 16.26 -1.24 1.40
C PRO A 147 15.70 -1.89 0.13
N PHE A 148 15.60 -3.23 0.13
CA PHE A 148 14.95 -3.94 -0.98
C PHE A 148 13.48 -3.56 -1.16
N SER A 149 12.71 -3.37 -0.08
CA SER A 149 11.30 -3.00 -0.18
C SER A 149 11.16 -1.61 -0.77
N VAL A 150 12.02 -0.67 -0.34
CA VAL A 150 12.07 0.70 -0.89
C VAL A 150 12.34 0.66 -2.38
N GLU A 151 13.39 -0.05 -2.80
CA GLU A 151 13.73 -0.15 -4.22
C GLU A 151 12.67 -0.92 -5.03
N LYS A 152 12.08 -1.98 -4.48
CA LYS A 152 11.02 -2.75 -5.14
C LYS A 152 9.81 -1.88 -5.46
N TYR A 153 9.34 -1.09 -4.50
CA TYR A 153 8.10 -0.31 -4.62
C TYR A 153 8.29 1.07 -5.24
N LEU A 154 9.43 1.73 -5.01
CA LEU A 154 9.66 3.10 -5.46
C LEU A 154 10.67 3.21 -6.60
N LYS A 155 11.46 2.15 -6.87
CA LYS A 155 12.55 2.15 -7.87
C LYS A 155 13.56 3.27 -7.63
N ILE A 156 13.84 3.55 -6.36
CA ILE A 156 14.71 4.63 -5.90
C ILE A 156 15.65 4.09 -4.83
N ASN A 157 16.91 4.52 -4.88
CA ASN A 157 17.89 4.35 -3.82
C ASN A 157 18.03 5.66 -3.02
N PRO A 158 17.56 5.74 -1.76
CA PRO A 158 17.64 6.96 -0.95
C PRO A 158 19.06 7.42 -0.61
N ALA A 159 20.07 6.56 -0.76
CA ALA A 159 21.46 6.91 -0.47
C ALA A 159 22.08 7.85 -1.53
N GLU A 160 21.46 7.94 -2.71
CA GLU A 160 21.88 8.84 -3.78
C GLU A 160 21.21 10.21 -3.62
N GLU A 161 21.93 11.30 -3.90
CA GLU A 161 21.39 12.67 -3.75
C GLU A 161 20.12 12.87 -4.59
N TRP A 162 20.11 12.35 -5.82
CA TRP A 162 18.93 12.37 -6.69
C TRP A 162 17.78 11.55 -6.09
N GLY A 163 18.08 10.38 -5.53
CA GLY A 163 17.08 9.51 -4.91
C GLY A 163 16.41 10.15 -3.70
N ALA A 164 17.18 10.81 -2.83
CA ALA A 164 16.65 11.55 -1.69
C ALA A 164 15.70 12.69 -2.15
N LYS A 165 16.10 13.49 -3.15
CA LYS A 165 15.24 14.53 -3.73
C LYS A 165 13.97 13.95 -4.37
N LYS A 166 14.10 12.80 -5.03
CA LYS A 166 12.96 12.11 -5.65
C LYS A 166 11.95 11.60 -4.62
N ILE A 167 12.40 11.11 -3.46
CA ILE A 167 11.50 10.70 -2.38
C ILE A 167 10.69 11.88 -1.86
N VAL A 168 11.35 13.03 -1.65
CA VAL A 168 10.66 14.25 -1.21
C VAL A 168 9.59 14.66 -2.23
N SER A 169 9.90 14.66 -3.54
CA SER A 169 8.90 15.01 -4.55
C SER A 169 7.73 14.01 -4.60
N LEU A 170 7.99 12.70 -4.50
CA LEU A 170 6.92 11.70 -4.39
C LEU A 170 6.05 11.91 -3.14
N CYS A 171 6.62 12.34 -2.02
CA CYS A 171 5.86 12.61 -0.80
C CYS A 171 5.05 13.91 -0.88
N ILE A 172 5.53 14.92 -1.61
CA ILE A 172 4.74 16.12 -1.95
C ILE A 172 3.55 15.70 -2.83
N PHE A 173 3.78 14.86 -3.85
CA PHE A 173 2.71 14.33 -4.69
C PHE A 173 1.72 13.52 -3.85
N ALA A 174 2.19 12.65 -2.94
CA ALA A 174 1.33 11.88 -2.05
C ALA A 174 0.44 12.75 -1.16
N GLN A 175 1.01 13.81 -0.58
CA GLN A 175 0.25 14.78 0.20
C GLN A 175 -0.83 15.45 -0.66
N ASN A 176 -0.46 16.00 -1.81
CA ASN A 176 -1.37 16.74 -2.67
C ASN A 176 -2.47 15.83 -3.25
N TRP A 177 -2.07 14.62 -3.67
CA TRP A 177 -2.97 13.59 -4.18
C TRP A 177 -3.95 13.16 -3.11
N GLY A 178 -3.47 12.76 -1.94
CA GLY A 178 -4.33 12.31 -0.84
C GLY A 178 -5.21 13.42 -0.26
N ALA A 179 -4.78 14.69 -0.36
CA ALA A 179 -5.59 15.84 0.00
C ALA A 179 -6.77 16.09 -0.97
N GLY A 180 -6.81 15.41 -2.13
CA GLY A 180 -7.87 15.57 -3.11
C GLY A 180 -7.63 16.68 -4.13
N LEU A 181 -6.38 17.12 -4.33
CA LEU A 181 -6.08 18.11 -5.37
C LEU A 181 -6.21 17.51 -6.78
N PRO A 182 -6.64 18.30 -7.79
CA PRO A 182 -6.65 17.87 -9.19
C PRO A 182 -5.27 17.39 -9.66
N LEU A 183 -5.24 16.39 -10.55
CA LEU A 183 -3.97 15.78 -10.99
C LEU A 183 -2.97 16.81 -11.51
N LYS A 184 -3.44 17.83 -12.26
CA LYS A 184 -2.60 18.93 -12.77
C LYS A 184 -1.84 19.67 -11.67
N ASP A 185 -2.43 19.82 -10.49
CA ASP A 185 -1.86 20.55 -9.35
C ASP A 185 -0.99 19.61 -8.50
N VAL A 186 -1.29 18.30 -8.53
CA VAL A 186 -0.46 17.26 -7.91
C VAL A 186 0.88 17.12 -8.63
N ILE A 187 0.89 17.02 -9.95
CA ILE A 187 2.12 16.80 -10.72
C ILE A 187 2.95 18.08 -10.93
N ASN A 188 2.35 19.25 -10.70
CA ASN A 188 3.00 20.55 -10.89
C ASN A 188 2.84 21.45 -9.66
N PRO A 189 3.35 21.05 -8.48
CA PRO A 189 3.26 21.88 -7.30
C PRO A 189 4.21 23.08 -7.41
N ASP A 190 3.84 24.21 -6.80
CA ASP A 190 4.65 25.45 -6.81
C ASP A 190 6.07 25.24 -6.28
N SER A 191 6.25 24.32 -5.33
CA SER A 191 7.54 23.98 -4.75
C SER A 191 8.43 23.12 -5.66
N TRP A 192 7.85 22.48 -6.69
CA TRP A 192 8.56 21.61 -7.63
C TRP A 192 7.93 21.69 -9.04
N PRO A 193 8.04 22.85 -9.71
CA PRO A 193 7.36 23.07 -10.98
C PRO A 193 7.94 22.21 -12.11
N ILE A 194 7.09 21.81 -13.05
CA ILE A 194 7.45 21.16 -14.31
C ILE A 194 8.27 22.15 -15.14
N GLN A 195 9.43 21.71 -15.61
CA GLN A 195 10.29 22.53 -16.48
C GLN A 195 10.14 22.15 -17.94
N ASN A 196 9.92 20.85 -18.23
CA ASN A 196 9.82 20.32 -19.58
C ASN A 196 8.54 19.47 -19.73
N SER A 197 7.93 19.48 -20.92
CA SER A 197 6.71 18.71 -21.18
C SER A 197 6.89 17.20 -21.02
N GLU A 198 8.10 16.68 -21.26
CA GLU A 198 8.43 15.26 -21.09
C GLU A 198 8.32 14.78 -19.63
N ASP A 199 8.39 15.71 -18.66
CA ASP A 199 8.21 15.39 -17.25
C ASP A 199 6.75 15.06 -16.90
N ILE A 200 5.79 15.49 -17.72
CA ILE A 200 4.35 15.33 -17.44
C ILE A 200 4.01 13.84 -17.35
N ASP A 201 4.33 13.07 -18.40
CA ASP A 201 4.01 11.64 -18.46
C ASP A 201 4.71 10.86 -17.35
N THR A 202 5.98 11.20 -17.10
CA THR A 202 6.77 10.58 -16.02
C THR A 202 6.16 10.84 -14.65
N ARG A 203 5.71 12.06 -14.38
CA ARG A 203 5.09 12.41 -13.07
C ARG A 203 3.70 11.79 -12.93
N ILE A 204 2.93 11.68 -14.00
CA ILE A 204 1.66 10.96 -14.01
C ILE A 204 1.90 9.47 -13.69
N ASP A 205 2.89 8.85 -14.34
CA ASP A 205 3.28 7.46 -14.05
C ASP A 205 3.75 7.29 -12.59
N ASP A 206 4.55 8.23 -12.07
CA ASP A 206 4.95 8.23 -10.66
C ASP A 206 3.75 8.30 -9.71
N VAL A 207 2.74 9.13 -10.02
CA VAL A 207 1.53 9.21 -9.21
C VAL A 207 0.82 7.85 -9.21
N HIS A 208 0.60 7.27 -10.38
CA HIS A 208 -0.13 6.00 -10.49
C HIS A 208 0.63 4.81 -9.92
N THR A 209 1.94 4.72 -10.09
CA THR A 209 2.70 3.51 -9.72
C THR A 209 3.34 3.63 -8.34
N LYS A 210 3.92 4.80 -8.00
CA LYS A 210 4.70 4.99 -6.77
C LYS A 210 3.89 5.67 -5.68
N VAL A 211 3.12 6.70 -6.00
CA VAL A 211 2.33 7.42 -4.99
C VAL A 211 1.13 6.59 -4.55
N MET A 212 0.25 6.22 -5.48
CA MET A 212 -0.98 5.50 -5.17
C MET A 212 -0.75 4.08 -4.66
N PHE A 213 0.27 3.38 -5.15
CA PHE A 213 0.51 1.98 -4.78
C PHE A 213 1.82 1.78 -4.00
N GLY A 214 2.93 2.35 -4.47
CA GLY A 214 4.26 2.12 -3.91
C GLY A 214 4.37 2.56 -2.44
N ILE A 215 4.06 3.83 -2.15
CA ILE A 215 4.15 4.42 -0.81
C ILE A 215 3.21 3.69 0.18
N PRO A 216 1.92 3.48 -0.12
CA PRO A 216 1.03 2.72 0.77
C PRO A 216 1.52 1.30 1.03
N LYS A 217 1.95 0.54 0.01
CA LYS A 217 2.47 -0.82 0.21
C LYS A 217 3.76 -0.88 1.03
N LEU A 218 4.61 0.15 0.89
CA LEU A 218 5.85 0.27 1.64
C LEU A 218 5.58 0.62 3.11
N LEU A 219 4.69 1.58 3.38
CA LEU A 219 4.49 2.12 4.72
C LEU A 219 3.39 1.43 5.53
N ARG A 220 2.50 0.65 4.91
CA ARG A 220 1.42 -0.08 5.59
C ARG A 220 1.87 -0.87 6.82
N PRO A 221 2.91 -1.73 6.77
CA PRO A 221 3.35 -2.44 7.97
C PRO A 221 3.86 -1.49 9.07
N VAL A 222 4.51 -0.38 8.71
CA VAL A 222 5.02 0.60 9.66
C VAL A 222 3.87 1.28 10.41
N PHE A 223 2.84 1.71 9.69
CA PHE A 223 1.64 2.31 10.28
C PHE A 223 0.89 1.32 11.17
N GLN A 224 0.76 0.06 10.74
CA GLN A 224 0.10 -0.98 11.53
C GLN A 224 0.86 -1.33 12.81
N ILE A 225 2.20 -1.37 12.76
CA ILE A 225 3.05 -1.56 13.94
C ILE A 225 2.88 -0.37 14.88
N TYR A 226 2.94 0.86 14.37
CA TYR A 226 2.75 2.06 15.18
C TYR A 226 1.37 2.09 15.86
N ASP A 227 0.31 1.83 15.10
CA ASP A 227 -1.06 1.79 15.60
C ASP A 227 -1.23 0.72 16.68
N HIS A 228 -0.59 -0.45 16.52
CA HIS A 228 -0.60 -1.51 17.53
C HIS A 228 0.12 -1.10 18.82
N LEU A 229 1.31 -0.48 18.70
CA LEU A 229 2.13 -0.08 19.85
C LEU A 229 1.54 1.11 20.64
N ASN A 230 0.79 1.99 19.97
CA ASN A 230 0.33 3.26 20.54
C ASN A 230 -1.20 3.34 20.74
N ASP A 231 -1.95 2.29 20.41
CA ASP A 231 -3.42 2.28 20.40
C ASP A 231 -4.03 3.45 19.60
N THR A 232 -3.48 3.68 18.41
CA THR A 232 -3.91 4.75 17.49
C THR A 232 -4.54 4.22 16.21
N LYS A 233 -5.09 5.12 15.39
CA LYS A 233 -5.61 4.81 14.05
C LYS A 233 -5.08 5.80 13.01
N THR A 234 -3.82 5.63 12.65
CA THR A 234 -3.10 6.47 11.68
C THR A 234 -3.16 5.92 10.25
N ALA A 235 -3.53 4.65 10.07
CA ALA A 235 -3.61 3.99 8.76
C ALA A 235 -4.57 4.68 7.74
N SER A 236 -5.45 5.58 8.20
CA SER A 236 -6.31 6.39 7.31
C SER A 236 -5.52 7.25 6.34
N VAL A 237 -4.34 7.76 6.73
CA VAL A 237 -3.47 8.57 5.87
C VAL A 237 -3.07 7.79 4.61
N LEU A 238 -2.70 6.51 4.76
CA LEU A 238 -2.37 5.65 3.62
C LEU A 238 -3.60 5.39 2.74
N GLY A 239 -4.78 5.21 3.34
CA GLY A 239 -6.02 5.06 2.59
C GLY A 239 -6.38 6.30 1.76
N PHE A 240 -6.08 7.50 2.26
CA PHE A 240 -6.24 8.74 1.47
C PHE A 240 -5.26 8.81 0.31
N ILE A 241 -4.02 8.35 0.49
CA ILE A 241 -3.04 8.27 -0.61
C ILE A 241 -3.49 7.25 -1.68
N GLU A 242 -4.03 6.11 -1.27
CA GLU A 242 -4.53 5.07 -2.21
C GLU A 242 -5.73 5.56 -3.02
N SER A 243 -6.69 6.19 -2.35
CA SER A 243 -7.94 6.67 -2.97
C SER A 243 -7.82 8.05 -3.62
N GLY A 244 -6.81 8.83 -3.23
CA GLY A 244 -6.57 10.18 -3.75
C GLY A 244 -7.53 11.24 -3.25
N SER A 245 -8.16 11.07 -2.09
CA SER A 245 -8.95 12.12 -1.44
C SER A 245 -9.18 11.83 0.04
N THR A 246 -9.30 12.90 0.84
CA THR A 246 -9.85 12.82 2.21
C THR A 246 -11.36 12.96 2.24
N ASP A 247 -11.96 13.52 1.19
CA ASP A 247 -13.40 13.76 1.11
C ASP A 247 -14.14 12.45 0.88
N THR A 248 -15.08 12.15 1.78
CA THR A 248 -15.86 10.91 1.72
C THR A 248 -16.79 10.87 0.52
N SER A 249 -17.38 12.00 0.12
CA SER A 249 -18.21 12.10 -1.09
C SER A 249 -17.41 11.78 -2.34
N VAL A 250 -16.20 12.34 -2.46
CA VAL A 250 -15.29 12.03 -3.58
C VAL A 250 -14.96 10.55 -3.62
N ARG A 251 -14.55 9.97 -2.49
CA ARG A 251 -14.21 8.54 -2.42
C ARG A 251 -15.39 7.63 -2.74
N THR A 252 -16.58 7.96 -2.26
CA THR A 252 -17.79 7.19 -2.58
C THR A 252 -18.13 7.26 -4.06
N LEU A 253 -17.99 8.42 -4.72
CA LEU A 253 -18.17 8.51 -6.17
C LEU A 253 -17.15 7.65 -6.93
N ILE A 254 -15.90 7.62 -6.48
CA ILE A 254 -14.86 6.74 -7.05
C ILE A 254 -15.23 5.26 -6.88
N GLU A 255 -15.72 4.87 -5.71
CA GLU A 255 -16.20 3.50 -5.45
C GLU A 255 -17.41 3.13 -6.31
N LEU A 256 -18.24 4.09 -6.68
CA LEU A 256 -19.35 3.93 -7.63
C LEU A 256 -18.90 3.93 -9.11
N GLY A 257 -17.59 4.05 -9.38
CA GLY A 257 -17.02 3.99 -10.73
C GLY A 257 -16.83 5.34 -11.41
N VAL A 258 -17.09 6.47 -10.73
CA VAL A 258 -16.78 7.80 -11.27
C VAL A 258 -15.27 7.99 -11.32
N PRO A 259 -14.69 8.40 -12.46
CA PRO A 259 -13.27 8.76 -12.51
C PRO A 259 -12.93 9.86 -11.51
N ARG A 260 -11.81 9.74 -10.79
CA ARG A 260 -11.41 10.66 -9.68
C ARG A 260 -11.52 12.13 -10.04
N GLU A 261 -10.96 12.56 -11.18
CA GLU A 261 -10.99 13.97 -11.58
C GLU A 261 -12.43 14.48 -11.77
N THR A 262 -13.32 13.63 -12.28
CA THR A 262 -14.75 13.92 -12.38
C THR A 262 -15.38 13.99 -10.99
N ALA A 263 -15.10 13.04 -10.09
CA ALA A 263 -15.62 13.06 -8.72
C ALA A 263 -15.22 14.35 -7.96
N ILE A 264 -13.97 14.80 -8.11
CA ILE A 264 -13.47 16.06 -7.54
C ILE A 264 -14.22 17.26 -8.17
N ALA A 265 -14.32 17.32 -9.50
CA ALA A 265 -15.01 18.41 -10.17
C ALA A 265 -16.49 18.52 -9.72
N LEU A 266 -17.19 17.38 -9.63
CA LEU A 266 -18.58 17.33 -9.20
C LEU A 266 -18.76 17.83 -7.77
N THR A 267 -17.94 17.34 -6.85
CA THR A 267 -18.05 17.72 -5.42
C THR A 267 -17.69 19.17 -5.17
N ILE A 268 -16.76 19.75 -5.93
CA ILE A 268 -16.46 21.19 -5.87
C ILE A 268 -17.66 22.03 -6.34
N GLN A 269 -18.30 21.62 -7.43
CA GLN A 269 -19.37 22.41 -8.07
C GLN A 269 -20.74 22.21 -7.41
N GLU A 270 -21.01 21.02 -6.86
CA GLU A 270 -22.31 20.62 -6.29
C GLU A 270 -22.24 20.38 -4.76
N ASN A 271 -21.35 21.08 -4.07
CA ASN A 271 -21.09 20.90 -2.63
C ASN A 271 -22.32 21.10 -1.71
N ALA A 272 -23.40 21.67 -2.22
CA ALA A 272 -24.64 21.92 -1.48
C ALA A 272 -25.50 20.66 -1.29
N ILE A 273 -25.32 19.62 -2.11
CA ILE A 273 -26.15 18.41 -2.06
C ILE A 273 -25.37 17.29 -1.38
N ASN A 274 -25.63 17.06 -0.09
CA ASN A 274 -25.09 15.90 0.61
C ASN A 274 -25.89 14.64 0.24
N PHE A 275 -25.23 13.69 -0.44
CA PHE A 275 -25.80 12.39 -0.80
C PHE A 275 -25.43 11.27 0.17
N LEU A 276 -24.74 11.58 1.27
CA LEU A 276 -24.36 10.64 2.31
C LEU A 276 -25.13 10.92 3.60
N ASN A 277 -25.41 9.87 4.36
CA ASN A 277 -25.90 10.01 5.74
C ASN A 277 -24.75 10.25 6.74
N GLY A 278 -25.07 10.36 8.03
CA GLY A 278 -24.06 10.59 9.08
C GLY A 278 -23.01 9.47 9.23
N ASP A 279 -23.30 8.27 8.74
CA ASP A 279 -22.39 7.12 8.73
C ASP A 279 -21.60 7.00 7.42
N GLY A 280 -21.74 7.96 6.50
CA GLY A 280 -21.10 7.93 5.18
C GLY A 280 -21.75 6.97 4.18
N VAL A 281 -22.97 6.51 4.43
CA VAL A 281 -23.72 5.61 3.54
C VAL A 281 -24.52 6.43 2.53
N VAL A 282 -24.51 6.00 1.26
CA VAL A 282 -25.25 6.63 0.17
C VAL A 282 -26.75 6.64 0.44
N ILE A 283 -27.37 7.81 0.25
CA ILE A 283 -28.83 8.00 0.24
C ILE A 283 -29.26 8.06 -1.24
N PRO A 284 -29.92 7.02 -1.78
CA PRO A 284 -30.16 6.90 -3.23
C PRO A 284 -30.87 8.11 -3.85
N GLN A 285 -31.93 8.63 -3.22
CA GLN A 285 -32.66 9.79 -3.75
C GLN A 285 -31.86 11.09 -3.67
N SER A 286 -30.88 11.18 -2.77
CA SER A 286 -30.00 12.35 -2.69
C SER A 286 -28.86 12.24 -3.71
N LEU A 287 -28.36 11.04 -3.97
CA LEU A 287 -27.40 10.79 -5.05
C LEU A 287 -28.01 11.12 -6.41
N GLU A 288 -29.22 10.66 -6.68
CA GLU A 288 -29.92 10.99 -7.94
C GLU A 288 -30.10 12.51 -8.11
N ARG A 289 -30.44 13.22 -7.03
CA ARG A 289 -30.53 14.69 -7.04
C ARG A 289 -29.17 15.35 -7.29
N PHE A 290 -28.10 14.84 -6.68
CA PHE A 290 -26.73 15.31 -6.89
C PHE A 290 -26.30 15.14 -8.36
N ILE A 291 -26.50 13.95 -8.94
CA ILE A 291 -26.17 13.64 -10.34
C ILE A 291 -26.98 14.51 -11.30
N ASN A 292 -28.30 14.66 -11.06
CA ASN A 292 -29.14 15.50 -11.90
C ASN A 292 -28.78 16.99 -11.81
N ALA A 293 -28.39 17.49 -10.63
CA ALA A 293 -27.89 18.86 -10.48
C ALA A 293 -26.61 19.06 -11.29
N ALA A 294 -25.63 18.15 -11.13
CA ALA A 294 -24.38 18.19 -11.88
C ALA A 294 -24.56 18.16 -13.40
N ARG A 295 -25.45 17.30 -13.93
CA ARG A 295 -25.76 17.23 -15.37
C ARG A 295 -26.26 18.56 -15.91
N ASN A 296 -27.05 19.29 -15.12
CA ASN A 296 -27.63 20.56 -15.51
C ASN A 296 -26.72 21.77 -15.18
N ASN A 297 -25.55 21.55 -14.56
CA ASN A 297 -24.66 22.64 -14.19
C ASN A 297 -23.89 23.17 -15.42
N PRO A 298 -24.05 24.47 -15.80
CA PRO A 298 -23.35 25.05 -16.93
C PRO A 298 -21.85 25.26 -16.70
N ALA A 299 -21.38 25.29 -15.45
CA ALA A 299 -19.97 25.41 -15.11
C ALA A 299 -19.19 24.09 -15.25
N LEU A 300 -19.90 22.96 -15.29
CA LEU A 300 -19.28 21.65 -15.46
C LEU A 300 -19.05 21.37 -16.95
N ASN A 301 -17.83 20.94 -17.29
CA ASN A 301 -17.48 20.56 -18.65
C ASN A 301 -18.30 19.35 -19.13
N GLU A 302 -18.67 19.33 -20.41
CA GLU A 302 -19.41 18.23 -21.06
C GLU A 302 -18.77 16.85 -20.88
N TRP A 303 -17.44 16.75 -20.83
CA TRP A 303 -16.76 15.48 -20.56
C TRP A 303 -17.12 14.89 -19.19
N HIS A 304 -17.23 15.73 -18.16
CA HIS A 304 -17.60 15.26 -16.82
C HIS A 304 -19.07 14.83 -16.78
N LYS A 305 -19.95 15.51 -17.53
CA LYS A 305 -21.36 15.15 -17.64
C LYS A 305 -21.54 13.79 -18.33
N PHE A 306 -20.84 13.58 -19.44
CA PHE A 306 -20.84 12.31 -20.17
C PHE A 306 -20.45 11.13 -19.28
N LEU A 307 -19.41 11.31 -18.45
CA LEU A 307 -18.90 10.26 -17.56
C LEU A 307 -19.85 9.88 -16.40
N ILE A 308 -20.94 10.61 -16.20
CA ILE A 308 -21.95 10.33 -15.16
C ILE A 308 -23.32 10.03 -15.72
N GLU A 309 -23.47 9.80 -17.04
CA GLU A 309 -24.76 9.49 -17.65
C GLU A 309 -25.32 8.11 -17.24
N GLU A 310 -24.44 7.15 -16.95
CA GLU A 310 -24.81 5.76 -16.65
C GLU A 310 -24.85 5.42 -15.15
N ILE A 311 -24.68 6.42 -14.29
CA ILE A 311 -24.73 6.33 -12.82
C ILE A 311 -26.14 6.66 -12.35
#